data_AF-A0A5C6YU70-F1
#
_entry.id   AF-A0A5C6YU70-F1
#
_cell.length_a   1.000
_cell.length_b   1.000
_cell.length_c   1.000
_cell.angle_alpha   90.00
_cell.angle_beta   90.00
_cell.angle_gamma   90.00
#
_symmetry.space_group_name_H-M   'P 1'
#
loop_
_entity.id
_entity.type
_entity.pdbx_description
1 polymer ?
#
loop_
_entity_poly.entity_id
_entity_poly.type
_entity_poly.pdbx_seq_one_letter_code
_entity_poly.pdbx_strand_id
1 'polypeptide(L)' 'MAHVEFTAQLHRYVDTPKLDCDARTLGEALARAFDRNPRLRGYILDDQGHLRTH' A
#
# COMPACT_ATOMS: atom_id res chain seq x y z
N MET A 1 1.37 -3.00 16.28
CA MET A 1 2.20 -2.10 15.45
C MET A 1 2.84 -2.82 14.27
N ALA A 2 2.65 -2.28 13.07
CA ALA A 2 3.22 -2.75 11.82
C ALA A 2 3.87 -1.57 11.08
N HIS A 3 5.00 -1.82 10.45
CA HIS A 3 5.71 -0.87 9.59
C HIS A 3 5.51 -1.27 8.13
N VAL A 4 5.03 -0.35 7.31
CA VAL A 4 4.80 -0.55 5.87
C VAL A 4 5.73 0.36 5.09
N GLU A 5 6.53 -0.26 4.22
CA GLU A 5 7.39 0.43 3.26
C GLU A 5 7.18 -0.21 1.87
N PHE A 6 7.10 0.64 0.84
CA PHE A 6 6.94 0.18 -0.54
C PHE A 6 8.28 0.13 -1.26
N THR A 7 8.36 -0.66 -2.32
CA THR A 7 9.59 -0.78 -3.10
C THR A 7 9.93 0.54 -3.79
N ALA A 8 11.24 0.83 -3.93
CA ALA A 8 11.72 2.08 -4.53
C ALA A 8 11.25 2.31 -5.98
N GLN A 9 10.89 1.25 -6.71
CA GLN A 9 10.33 1.38 -8.06
C GLN A 9 8.98 2.12 -8.05
N LEU A 10 8.18 1.90 -7.01
CA LEU A 10 6.84 2.49 -6.88
C LEU A 10 6.92 4.02 -6.67
N HIS A 11 8.01 4.51 -6.05
CA HIS A 11 8.27 5.93 -5.78
C HIS A 11 8.32 6.77 -7.06
N ARG A 12 8.60 6.16 -8.21
CA ARG A 12 8.66 6.85 -9.51
C ARG A 12 7.27 7.21 -10.06
N TYR A 13 6.23 6.52 -9.59
CA TYR A 13 4.89 6.58 -10.16
C TYR A 13 3.86 7.16 -9.19
N VAL A 14 4.08 6.99 -7.89
CA VAL A 14 3.16 7.40 -6.83
C VAL A 14 3.91 7.67 -5.53
N ASP A 15 3.42 8.63 -4.75
CA ASP A 15 3.96 8.90 -3.41
C ASP A 15 3.75 7.69 -2.50
N THR A 16 4.82 7.23 -1.87
CA THR A 16 4.89 5.99 -1.09
C THR A 16 5.38 6.30 0.30
N PRO A 17 4.54 6.92 1.14
CA PRO A 17 4.94 7.30 2.48
C PRO A 17 5.17 6.02 3.30
N LYS A 18 6.24 6.02 4.10
CA LYS A 18 6.41 5.02 5.15
C LYS A 18 5.28 5.18 6.15
N LEU A 19 4.67 4.07 6.54
CA LEU A 19 3.52 4.07 7.43
C LEU A 19 3.78 3.16 8.62
N ASP A 20 3.87 3.76 9.80
CA ASP A 20 3.74 3.07 11.07
C ASP A 20 2.26 3.12 11.49
N CYS A 21 1.66 1.94 11.69
CA CYS A 21 0.26 1.86 12.05
C CYS A 21 -0.04 0.69 13.00
N ASP A 22 -1.14 0.81 13.73
CA ASP A 22 -1.68 -0.34 14.46
C ASP A 22 -2.63 -1.12 13.53
N ALA A 23 -2.03 -2.05 12.80
CA ALA A 23 -2.70 -3.04 11.97
C ALA A 23 -2.31 -4.44 12.46
N ARG A 24 -3.28 -5.35 12.44
CA ARG A 24 -3.12 -6.76 12.82
C ARG A 24 -3.08 -7.68 11.60
N THR A 25 -3.48 -7.17 10.44
CA THR A 25 -3.38 -7.88 9.16
C THR A 25 -2.74 -7.01 8.08
N LEU A 26 -2.19 -7.65 7.05
CA LEU A 26 -1.69 -6.94 5.87
C LEU A 26 -2.79 -6.11 5.19
N GLY A 27 -4.02 -6.64 5.12
CA GLY A 27 -5.17 -5.94 4.55
C GLY A 27 -5.49 -4.64 5.29
N GLU A 28 -5.48 -4.66 6.63
CA GLU A 28 -5.68 -3.45 7.46
C GLU A 28 -4.55 -2.43 7.25
N ALA A 29 -3.30 -2.89 7.13
CA ALA A 29 -2.15 -2.03 6.90
C ALA A 29 -2.24 -1.35 5.51
N LEU A 30 -2.61 -2.11 4.48
CA LEU A 30 -2.82 -1.59 3.11
C LEU A 30 -4.01 -0.64 3.04
N ALA A 31 -5.12 -0.93 3.72
CA ALA A 31 -6.27 -0.04 3.79
C ALA A 31 -5.89 1.34 4.33
N ARG A 32 -5.14 1.39 5.44
CA ARG A 32 -4.62 2.67 5.99
C ARG A 32 -3.66 3.39 5.03
N ALA A 33 -2.85 2.65 4.27
CA ALA A 33 -2.00 3.24 3.25
C ALA A 33 -2.83 3.84 2.10
N PHE A 34 -3.92 3.19 1.70
CA PHE A 34 -4.85 3.70 0.68
C PHE A 34 -5.64 4.91 1.16
N ASP A 35 -6.04 4.97 2.43
CA ASP A 35 -6.68 6.17 2.99
C ASP A 35 -5.76 7.40 2.93
N ARG A 36 -4.45 7.19 3.14
CA ARG A 36 -3.44 8.24 3.07
C ARG A 36 -3.07 8.62 1.64
N ASN A 37 -3.03 7.64 0.74
CA ASN A 37 -2.82 7.86 -0.69
C ASN A 37 -3.66 6.88 -1.52
N PRO A 38 -4.87 7.28 -1.96
CA PRO A 38 -5.79 6.41 -2.70
C PRO A 38 -5.21 5.87 -4.01
N ARG A 39 -4.23 6.57 -4.60
CA ARG A 39 -3.60 6.16 -5.86
C ARG A 39 -2.81 4.86 -5.71
N LEU A 40 -2.29 4.55 -4.52
CA LEU A 40 -1.53 3.31 -4.26
C LEU A 40 -2.35 2.05 -4.59
N ARG A 41 -3.67 2.09 -4.39
CA ARG A 41 -4.56 0.96 -4.62
C ARG A 41 -4.45 0.43 -6.06
N GLY A 42 -4.38 1.32 -7.05
CA GLY A 42 -4.29 0.92 -8.47
C GLY A 42 -2.94 0.31 -8.86
N TYR A 43 -1.88 0.57 -8.10
CA TYR A 43 -0.56 -0.01 -8.36
C TYR A 43 -0.34 -1.33 -7.63
N ILE A 44 -1.00 -1.52 -6.49
CA ILE A 44 -0.79 -2.67 -5.61
C ILE A 44 -1.84 -3.76 -5.87
N LEU A 45 -3.08 -3.34 -6.14
CA LEU A 45 -4.19 -4.25 -6.39
C LEU A 45 -4.57 -4.30 -7.87
N ASP A 46 -5.05 -5.45 -8.31
CA ASP A 46 -5.75 -5.61 -9.57
C ASP A 46 -7.20 -5.09 -9.47
N ASP A 47 -7.94 -5.19 -10.56
CA ASP A 47 -9.33 -4.71 -10.64
C ASP A 47 -10.31 -5.55 -9.80
N GLN A 48 -9.89 -6.75 -9.35
CA GLN A 48 -10.64 -7.62 -8.45
C GLN A 48 -10.26 -7.41 -6.97
N GLY A 49 -9.23 -6.60 -6.70
CA GLY A 49 -8.74 -6.33 -5.36
C GLY A 49 -7.69 -7.32 -4.85
N HIS A 50 -7.13 -8.18 -5.71
CA HIS A 50 -6.00 -9.05 -5.36
C HIS A 50 -4.68 -8.33 -5.54
N LEU A 51 -3.64 -8.80 -4.86
CA LEU A 51 -2.29 -8.26 -5.02
C LEU A 51 -1.78 -8.55 -6.44
N ARG A 52 -1.25 -7.52 -7.11
CA ARG A 52 -0.57 -7.68 -8.39
C ARG A 52 0.73 -8.45 -8.21
N THR A 53 1.03 -9.36 -9.14
CA THR A 53 2.24 -10.19 -9.15
C THR A 53 3.38 -9.60 -10.00
N HIS A 54 3.20 -8.38 -10.52
CA HIS A 54 4.09 -7.72 -11.47
C HIS A 54 5.31 -7.07 -10.82
#